data_AF-A0A9W4MDZ6-F1
#
_entry.id   AF-A0A9W4MDZ6-F1
#
_cell.length_a   1.000
_cell.length_b   1.000
_cell.length_c   1.000
_cell.angle_alpha   90.00
_cell.angle_beta   90.00
_cell.angle_gamma   90.00
#
_symmetry.space_group_name_H-M   'P 1'
#
loop_
_entity.id
_entity.type
_entity.pdbx_description
1 polymer ?
#
loop_
_entity_poly.entity_id
_entity_poly.type
_entity_poly.pdbx_seq_one_letter_code
_entity_poly.pdbx_strand_id
1 'polypeptide(L)'
;MVDSKAAGNAPLAGATDGTQLAYPFDTPVRFYADLARQALAVTARGLQAQADYVKDLATCENPADVLTCSNVYACHILDACLEAGRNAAASTRHQPQG
;
A
#
# COMPACT_ATOMS: atom_id res chain seq x y z
N MET A 1 -14.74 34.12 -22.36
CA MET A 1 -13.99 34.22 -23.63
C MET A 1 -12.53 34.32 -23.26
N VAL A 2 -11.75 33.28 -23.61
CA VAL A 2 -10.26 33.23 -23.69
C VAL A 2 -9.54 33.29 -22.32
N ASP A 3 -8.68 32.36 -21.90
CA ASP A 3 -8.12 31.16 -22.53
C ASP A 3 -7.54 30.22 -21.45
N SER A 4 -7.66 28.91 -21.67
CA SER A 4 -6.86 27.90 -20.98
C SER A 4 -5.44 27.91 -21.56
N LYS A 5 -4.42 28.05 -20.71
CA LYS A 5 -3.06 27.64 -21.09
C LYS A 5 -2.47 26.68 -20.06
N ALA A 6 -2.52 25.42 -20.42
CA ALA A 6 -1.76 24.35 -19.77
C ALA A 6 -0.27 24.42 -20.14
N ALA A 7 0.51 23.73 -19.32
CA ALA A 7 1.89 23.26 -19.48
C ALA A 7 3.01 24.23 -19.04
N GLY A 8 3.90 23.70 -18.20
CA GLY A 8 5.16 24.37 -17.87
C GLY A 8 5.80 23.98 -16.55
N ASN A 9 5.86 22.68 -16.24
CA ASN A 9 6.95 22.01 -15.51
C ASN A 9 8.18 22.90 -15.26
N ALA A 10 8.33 23.38 -14.02
CA ALA A 10 9.60 23.85 -13.47
C ALA A 10 9.78 23.23 -12.07
N PRO A 11 11.03 22.83 -11.73
CA PRO A 11 11.33 21.80 -10.75
C PRO A 11 11.40 22.34 -9.33
N LEU A 12 11.34 21.42 -8.37
CA LEU A 12 11.76 21.61 -6.98
C LEU A 12 13.06 22.44 -6.90
N ALA A 13 12.98 23.72 -6.57
CA ALA A 13 14.09 24.48 -6.02
C ALA A 13 13.60 25.88 -5.61
N GLY A 14 13.60 26.16 -4.30
CA GLY A 14 13.51 27.55 -3.82
C GLY A 14 12.37 27.81 -2.84
N ALA A 15 12.43 27.18 -1.68
CA ALA A 15 12.01 27.77 -0.40
C ALA A 15 12.38 26.84 0.76
N THR A 16 13.64 26.38 0.80
CA THR A 16 14.26 25.93 2.05
C THR A 16 14.74 27.17 2.78
N ASP A 17 13.83 27.92 3.39
CA ASP A 17 14.22 28.88 4.41
C ASP A 17 13.13 29.03 5.47
N GLY A 18 13.45 28.51 6.66
CA GLY A 18 13.20 29.21 7.92
C GLY A 18 11.80 29.19 8.54
N THR A 19 10.74 28.81 7.84
CA THR A 19 9.41 28.72 8.45
C THR A 19 8.65 27.51 7.95
N GLN A 20 8.92 26.37 8.59
CA GLN A 20 7.96 25.26 8.61
C GLN A 20 6.74 25.75 9.40
N LEU A 21 5.87 26.49 8.72
CA LEU A 21 4.54 26.82 9.21
C LEU A 21 3.81 25.48 9.24
N ALA A 22 3.95 24.76 10.34
CA ALA A 22 3.27 23.49 10.58
C ALA A 22 1.77 23.80 10.55
N TYR A 23 1.16 23.63 9.39
CA TYR A 23 -0.27 23.79 9.25
C TYR A 23 -0.88 22.66 10.11
N PRO A 24 -1.89 22.94 10.95
CA PRO A 24 -2.46 21.93 11.86
C PRO A 24 -3.06 20.71 11.14
N PHE A 25 -3.12 20.75 9.80
CA PHE A 25 -3.56 19.68 8.93
C PHE A 25 -2.43 18.84 8.28
N ASP A 26 -1.16 19.21 8.42
CA ASP A 26 -0.05 18.43 7.83
C ASP A 26 0.08 17.04 8.47
N THR A 27 -0.07 16.97 9.79
CA THR A 27 0.02 15.72 10.54
C THR A 27 -1.07 14.71 10.15
N PRO A 28 -2.37 15.06 10.09
CA PRO A 28 -3.40 14.12 9.63
C PRO A 28 -3.24 13.77 8.15
N VAL A 29 -2.85 14.70 7.27
CA VAL A 29 -2.64 14.39 5.84
C VAL A 29 -1.53 13.36 5.65
N ARG A 30 -0.40 13.49 6.37
CA ARG A 30 0.69 12.50 6.33
C ARG A 30 0.22 11.14 6.83
N PHE A 31 -0.53 11.10 7.92
CA PHE A 31 -1.09 9.86 8.46
C PHE A 31 -1.98 9.15 7.44
N TYR A 32 -2.94 9.86 6.82
CA TYR A 32 -3.81 9.26 5.81
C TYR A 32 -3.05 8.84 4.55
N ALA A 33 -2.04 9.61 4.13
CA ALA A 33 -1.20 9.25 3.00
C ALA A 33 -0.40 7.97 3.27
N ASP A 34 0.14 7.80 4.48
CA ASP A 34 0.89 6.61 4.86
C ASP A 34 -0.03 5.40 5.03
N LEU A 35 -1.23 5.58 5.60
CA LEU A 35 -2.26 4.53 5.64
C LEU A 35 -2.67 4.10 4.22
N ALA A 36 -2.89 5.05 3.31
CA ALA A 36 -3.25 4.76 1.93
C ALA A 36 -2.12 4.02 1.20
N ARG A 37 -0.86 4.40 1.41
CA ARG A 37 0.30 3.67 0.87
C ARG A 37 0.40 2.26 1.39
N GLN A 38 0.19 2.07 2.70
CA GLN A 38 0.20 0.74 3.30
C GLN A 38 -0.95 -0.12 2.76
N ALA A 39 -2.16 0.44 2.65
CA ALA A 39 -3.31 -0.26 2.06
C ALA A 39 -3.02 -0.68 0.62
N LEU A 40 -2.51 0.23 -0.22
CA LEU A 40 -2.14 -0.07 -1.60
C LEU A 40 -1.04 -1.14 -1.68
N ALA A 41 -0.04 -1.11 -0.80
CA ALA A 41 1.02 -2.10 -0.77
C ALA A 41 0.48 -3.50 -0.41
N VAL A 42 -0.45 -3.59 0.55
CA VAL A 42 -1.12 -4.85 0.90
C VAL A 42 -1.96 -5.36 -0.27
N THR A 43 -2.75 -4.49 -0.89
CA THR A 43 -3.57 -4.85 -2.07
C THR A 43 -2.69 -5.33 -3.23
N ALA A 44 -1.58 -4.65 -3.52
CA ALA A 44 -0.65 -5.05 -4.58
C ALA A 44 -0.05 -6.43 -4.33
N ARG A 45 0.36 -6.73 -3.08
CA ARG A 45 0.85 -8.07 -2.71
C ARG A 45 -0.24 -9.14 -2.85
N GLY A 46 -1.48 -8.82 -2.48
CA GLY A 46 -2.61 -9.73 -2.66
C GLY A 46 -2.88 -10.04 -4.14
N LEU A 47 -2.84 -9.03 -5.01
CA LEU A 47 -2.98 -9.20 -6.45
C LEU A 47 -1.87 -10.07 -7.03
N GLN A 48 -0.63 -9.85 -6.59
CA GLN A 48 0.52 -10.66 -7.01
C GLN A 48 0.35 -12.12 -6.59
N ALA A 49 -0.01 -12.38 -5.32
CA ALA A 49 -0.24 -13.74 -4.83
C ALA A 49 -1.37 -14.44 -5.61
N GLN A 50 -2.41 -13.71 -5.98
CA GLN A 50 -3.50 -14.25 -6.80
C GLN A 50 -3.03 -14.59 -8.22
N ALA A 51 -2.20 -13.74 -8.83
CA ALA A 51 -1.61 -14.00 -10.14
C ALA A 51 -0.68 -15.23 -10.11
N ASP A 52 0.13 -15.37 -9.06
CA ASP A 52 1.01 -16.52 -8.85
C ASP A 52 0.18 -17.80 -8.65
N TYR A 53 -0.92 -17.74 -7.89
CA TYR A 53 -1.84 -18.87 -7.74
C TYR A 53 -2.48 -19.31 -9.07
N VAL A 54 -2.93 -18.36 -9.90
CA VAL A 54 -3.48 -18.69 -11.23
C VAL A 54 -2.43 -19.31 -12.14
N LYS A 55 -1.19 -18.84 -12.05
CA LYS A 55 -0.06 -19.43 -12.78
C LYS A 55 0.20 -20.87 -12.32
N ASP A 56 0.21 -21.11 -11.02
CA ASP A 56 0.42 -22.46 -10.46
C ASP A 56 -0.73 -23.40 -10.85
N LEU A 57 -1.97 -22.93 -10.78
CA LEU A 57 -3.16 -23.68 -11.25
C LEU A 57 -3.05 -24.10 -12.72
N ALA A 58 -2.49 -23.24 -13.57
CA ALA A 58 -2.32 -23.56 -15.00
C ALA A 58 -1.30 -24.68 -15.24
N THR A 59 -0.45 -24.98 -14.25
CA THR A 59 0.53 -26.07 -14.30
C THR A 59 0.06 -27.36 -13.63
N CYS A 60 -1.06 -27.34 -12.90
CA CYS A 60 -1.60 -28.53 -12.23
C CYS A 60 -2.23 -29.50 -13.24
N GLU A 61 -1.80 -30.76 -13.23
CA GLU A 61 -2.37 -31.81 -14.09
C GLU A 61 -3.41 -32.68 -13.36
N ASN A 62 -3.37 -32.70 -12.02
CA ASN A 62 -4.25 -33.54 -11.19
C ASN A 62 -5.14 -32.67 -10.27
N PRO A 63 -6.43 -33.03 -10.06
CA PRO A 63 -7.30 -32.36 -9.10
C PRO A 63 -6.74 -32.31 -7.65
N ALA A 64 -5.90 -33.26 -7.24
CA ALA A 64 -5.23 -33.21 -5.94
C ALA A 64 -4.20 -32.05 -5.83
N ASP A 65 -3.53 -31.73 -6.94
CA ASP A 65 -2.56 -30.63 -7.01
C ASP A 65 -3.28 -29.29 -6.95
N VAL A 66 -4.45 -29.17 -7.60
CA VAL A 66 -5.32 -28.00 -7.54
C VAL A 66 -5.72 -27.68 -6.09
N LEU A 67 -6.14 -28.70 -5.32
CA LEU A 67 -6.47 -28.53 -3.90
C LEU A 67 -5.24 -28.09 -3.09
N THR A 68 -4.08 -28.67 -3.37
CA THR A 68 -2.83 -28.32 -2.68
C THR A 68 -2.42 -26.88 -2.98
N CYS A 69 -2.43 -26.45 -4.25
CA CYS A 69 -2.18 -25.06 -4.64
C CYS A 69 -3.18 -24.10 -4.00
N SER A 70 -4.47 -24.48 -3.91
CA SER A 70 -5.49 -23.64 -3.29
C SER A 70 -5.24 -23.46 -1.79
N ASN A 71 -4.77 -24.51 -1.10
CA ASN A 71 -4.42 -24.46 0.31
C ASN A 71 -3.17 -23.61 0.56
N VAL A 72 -2.15 -23.74 -0.29
CA VAL A 72 -0.93 -22.92 -0.24
C VAL A 72 -1.28 -21.43 -0.43
N TYR A 73 -2.12 -21.11 -1.41
CA TYR A 73 -2.61 -19.75 -1.61
C TYR A 73 -3.38 -19.22 -0.38
N ALA A 74 -4.28 -20.03 0.19
CA ALA A 74 -5.03 -19.65 1.38
C ALA A 74 -4.11 -19.34 2.58
N CYS A 75 -3.08 -20.18 2.82
CA CYS A 75 -2.07 -19.92 3.85
C CYS A 75 -1.34 -18.61 3.61
N HIS A 76 -0.90 -18.34 2.37
CA HIS A 76 -0.21 -17.09 2.02
C HIS A 76 -1.06 -15.85 2.26
N ILE A 77 -2.35 -15.89 1.93
CA ILE A 77 -3.28 -14.78 2.17
C ILE A 77 -3.49 -14.55 3.66
N LEU A 78 -3.62 -15.62 4.46
CA LEU A 78 -3.79 -15.51 5.91
C LEU A 78 -2.55 -14.90 6.58
N ASP A 79 -1.35 -15.35 6.21
CA ASP A 79 -0.10 -14.79 6.72
C ASP A 79 0.05 -13.31 6.34
N ALA A 80 -0.29 -12.95 5.09
CA ALA A 80 -0.27 -11.55 4.66
C ALA A 80 -1.27 -10.68 5.44
N CYS A 81 -2.46 -11.21 5.77
CA CYS A 81 -3.46 -10.51 6.59
C CYS A 81 -2.96 -10.31 8.03
N LEU A 82 -2.37 -11.34 8.64
CA LEU A 82 -1.82 -11.26 9.99
C LEU A 82 -0.67 -10.26 10.06
N GLU A 83 0.21 -10.27 9.06
CA GLU A 83 1.33 -9.35 8.97
C GLU A 83 0.86 -7.90 8.76
N ALA A 84 -0.15 -7.68 7.90
CA ALA A 84 -0.77 -6.37 7.74
C ALA A 84 -1.41 -5.88 9.07
N GLY A 85 -2.09 -6.76 9.80
CA GLY A 85 -2.67 -6.44 11.10
C GLY A 85 -1.61 -6.08 12.16
N ARG A 86 -0.49 -6.81 12.20
CA ARG A 86 0.65 -6.50 13.07
C ARG A 86 1.25 -5.14 12.74
N ASN A 87 1.43 -4.84 11.45
CA ASN A 87 1.97 -3.56 11.00
C ASN A 87 1.04 -2.41 11.36
N ALA A 88 -0.27 -2.56 11.16
CA ALA A 88 -1.28 -1.57 11.56
C ALA A 88 -1.27 -1.31 13.08
N ALA A 89 -1.18 -2.36 13.89
CA ALA A 89 -1.12 -2.27 15.35
C ALA A 89 0.23 -1.73 15.88
N ALA A 90 1.31 -1.81 15.09
CA ALA A 90 2.58 -1.19 15.41
C ALA A 90 2.57 0.31 15.10
N SER A 91 1.98 0.72 13.98
CA SER A 91 1.81 2.13 13.63
C SER A 91 0.95 2.91 14.62
N THR A 92 -0.03 2.29 15.28
CA THR A 92 -0.84 2.93 16.34
C THR A 92 -0.12 3.02 17.69
N ARG A 93 0.89 2.19 17.95
CA ARG A 93 1.68 2.22 19.20
C ARG A 93 2.78 3.29 19.23
N HIS A 94 3.13 3.86 18.08
CA HIS A 94 4.10 4.95 17.98
C HIS A 94 3.48 6.35 18.11
N GLN A 95 2.26 6.50 18.61
CA GLN A 95 1.69 7.80 18.94
C GLN A 95 2.25 8.28 20.30
N PRO A 96 3.21 9.23 20.35
CA PRO A 96 3.51 9.91 21.60
C PRO A 96 2.25 10.67 22.01
N GLN A 97 1.84 10.50 23.27
CA GLN A 97 0.88 11.38 23.91
C GLN A 97 1.49 12.80 23.87
N GLY A 98 0.94 13.65 23.01
CA GLY A 98 1.09 15.09 23.04
C GLY A 98 -0.18 15.68 23.62
#